data_AF-A0A917LJ50-F1
#
_entry.id   AF-A0A917LJ50-F1
#
_cell.length_a   1.000
_cell.length_b   1.000
_cell.length_c   1.000
_cell.angle_alpha   90.00
_cell.angle_beta   90.00
_cell.angle_gamma   90.00
#
_symmetry.space_group_name_H-M   'P 1'
#
loop_
_entity.id
_entity.type
_entity.pdbx_description
1 polymer ?
#
loop_
_entity_poly.entity_id
_entity_poly.type
_entity_poly.pdbx_seq_one_letter_code
_entity_poly.pdbx_strand_id
1 'polypeptide(L)'
;MDTQQFTVATDRPEIRRWMRSVGAITRTVVAAAPLHDVLDLIARTAADLMGYEFCGVLLPDPERRKLIIEGSSGLSTEYVARVNADRPVRLDQDAAVEAPSSTAFRTGRPVAIADIDATPQFAPWGGVAKEQGYRAMISVPLVESNDVVIGTLNCYRKGTYSFEPEEISLLTVLADHAALALTTARLRSDEAVRMDELVILNGELHQQRDLLQRSEEIHRKLTEIALRGGGVPGIATALSILVSRPISIEDTNGSTLGRSTGHFAVSVDEGDVEYPWHPVLLSENEVARIRVHAGGTPLSSIDTRAIEHAAVVTSLEILRSRTADEAAWRLHGEVLNDLVGGEPSALATVVERAQRLGHDLTVDHTMVVVALSDVRPDDVDLCQQQAVRRIHAWAGAQEPKPLSGIHHDRIVVLIPDMGPDTAEHVRRLVASNRPPAVSTAVIAGPCSDLPSYNRAYRAASGALDMLVLTGRADESVSLDGLGLVGLLLQLDDTTQLLRYADRVLGPVRAHDVTRGTDLILTLRTHFAGGLVAGTTATRLHVHPNTVGQRLRRIHSLTGMDLTRPDEAMEIAVALTVGDVANSYREAR
;
A
#
# COMPACT_ATOMS: atom_id res chain seq x y z
N MET A 1 107.07 -29.68 -16.89
CA MET A 1 106.04 -30.47 -17.59
C MET A 1 104.69 -29.94 -17.15
N ASP A 2 104.14 -29.12 -18.02
CA ASP A 2 102.75 -28.70 -18.26
C ASP A 2 101.69 -28.93 -17.18
N THR A 3 101.13 -27.80 -16.74
CA THR A 3 99.75 -27.69 -16.30
C THR A 3 99.08 -26.67 -17.23
N GLN A 4 98.38 -27.15 -18.26
CA GLN A 4 97.56 -26.31 -19.14
C GLN A 4 96.31 -25.84 -18.38
N GLN A 5 96.25 -24.55 -18.08
CA GLN A 5 95.03 -23.84 -17.75
C GLN A 5 94.31 -23.47 -19.06
N PHE A 6 93.12 -24.01 -19.28
CA PHE A 6 92.18 -23.51 -20.28
C PHE A 6 91.51 -22.23 -19.74
N THR A 7 91.90 -21.08 -20.28
CA THR A 7 91.24 -19.78 -20.07
C THR A 7 90.00 -19.65 -20.96
N VAL A 8 88.83 -19.53 -20.34
CA VAL A 8 87.59 -19.07 -20.97
C VAL A 8 87.58 -17.54 -20.97
N ALA A 9 87.67 -16.94 -22.16
CA ALA A 9 87.43 -15.51 -22.36
C ALA A 9 86.00 -15.35 -22.92
N THR A 10 85.04 -14.98 -22.06
CA THR A 10 83.67 -14.62 -22.46
C THR A 10 83.51 -13.09 -22.39
N ASP A 11 82.96 -12.50 -23.44
CA ASP A 11 82.94 -11.07 -23.71
C ASP A 11 82.02 -10.26 -22.75
N ARG A 12 82.59 -9.28 -22.02
CA ARG A 12 81.87 -8.39 -21.06
C ARG A 12 80.83 -7.40 -21.64
N PRO A 13 80.88 -6.93 -22.91
CA PRO A 13 79.93 -5.92 -23.40
C PRO A 13 78.53 -6.47 -23.72
N GLU A 14 78.41 -7.74 -24.10
CA GLU A 14 77.14 -8.37 -24.48
C GLU A 14 76.21 -8.57 -23.27
N ILE A 15 76.75 -9.08 -22.16
CA ILE A 15 76.02 -9.22 -20.89
C ILE A 15 75.48 -7.87 -20.39
N ARG A 16 76.24 -6.79 -20.55
CA ARG A 16 75.80 -5.43 -20.17
C ARG A 16 74.69 -4.89 -21.08
N ARG A 17 74.64 -5.30 -22.35
CA ARG A 17 73.54 -4.97 -23.26
C ARG A 17 72.28 -5.73 -22.84
N TRP A 18 72.40 -7.03 -22.58
CA TRP A 18 71.32 -7.89 -22.10
C TRP A 18 70.67 -7.35 -20.81
N MET A 19 71.47 -7.11 -19.76
CA MET A 19 70.98 -6.61 -18.47
C MET A 19 70.28 -5.25 -18.58
N ARG A 20 70.76 -4.35 -19.47
CA ARG A 20 70.12 -3.04 -19.67
C ARG A 20 68.74 -3.15 -20.29
N SER A 21 68.57 -4.04 -21.27
CA SER A 21 67.32 -4.24 -21.98
C SER A 21 66.28 -4.97 -21.13
N VAL A 22 66.65 -6.02 -20.40
CA VAL A 22 65.76 -6.67 -19.40
C VAL A 22 65.35 -5.69 -18.29
N GLY A 23 66.29 -4.86 -17.84
CA GLY A 23 65.99 -3.78 -16.90
C GLY A 23 65.06 -2.71 -17.46
N ALA A 24 65.08 -2.46 -18.78
CA ALA A 24 64.16 -1.52 -19.44
C ALA A 24 62.72 -2.04 -19.42
N ILE A 25 62.50 -3.32 -19.76
CA ILE A 25 61.18 -3.98 -19.65
C ILE A 25 60.64 -3.83 -18.23
N THR A 26 61.47 -4.17 -17.23
CA THR A 26 61.08 -4.08 -15.82
C THR A 26 60.73 -2.65 -15.40
N ARG A 27 61.53 -1.65 -15.79
CA ARG A 27 61.25 -0.24 -15.48
C ARG A 27 59.96 0.27 -16.12
N THR A 28 59.66 -0.13 -17.35
CA THR A 28 58.43 0.27 -18.06
C THR A 28 57.18 -0.26 -17.36
N VAL A 29 57.23 -1.50 -16.86
CA VAL A 29 56.13 -2.11 -16.07
C VAL A 29 55.97 -1.41 -14.72
N VAL A 30 57.08 -1.11 -14.04
CA VAL A 30 57.06 -0.35 -12.78
C VAL A 30 56.48 1.06 -13.01
N ALA A 31 56.84 1.70 -14.12
CA ALA A 31 56.36 3.02 -14.52
C ALA A 31 54.88 3.07 -14.97
N ALA A 32 54.14 1.96 -14.85
CA ALA A 32 52.71 1.90 -15.13
C ALA A 32 52.32 2.21 -16.59
N ALA A 33 53.19 1.86 -17.55
CA ALA A 33 52.86 2.03 -18.96
C ALA A 33 51.65 1.16 -19.37
N PRO A 34 50.84 1.63 -20.34
CA PRO A 34 49.78 0.82 -20.96
C PRO A 34 50.27 -0.56 -21.42
N LEU A 35 49.40 -1.57 -21.35
CA LEU A 35 49.76 -2.96 -21.66
C LEU A 35 50.34 -3.13 -23.08
N HIS A 36 49.79 -2.42 -24.07
CA HIS A 36 50.26 -2.46 -25.46
C HIS A 36 51.72 -1.95 -25.59
N ASP A 37 52.09 -0.89 -24.85
CA ASP A 37 53.45 -0.35 -24.87
C ASP A 37 54.47 -1.35 -24.30
N VAL A 38 54.07 -2.08 -23.26
CA VAL A 38 54.88 -3.15 -22.65
C VAL A 38 55.09 -4.29 -23.64
N LEU A 39 54.02 -4.73 -24.32
CA LEU A 39 54.04 -5.81 -25.30
C LEU A 39 54.94 -5.49 -26.51
N ASP A 40 54.81 -4.28 -27.08
CA ASP A 40 55.67 -3.84 -28.16
C ASP A 40 57.13 -3.68 -27.71
N LEU A 41 57.37 -3.22 -26.48
CA LEU A 41 58.72 -3.14 -25.92
C LEU A 41 59.37 -4.52 -25.77
N ILE A 42 58.61 -5.54 -25.35
CA ILE A 42 59.09 -6.93 -25.28
C ILE A 42 59.49 -7.41 -26.69
N ALA A 43 58.61 -7.22 -27.69
CA ALA A 43 58.89 -7.63 -29.06
C ALA A 43 60.12 -6.90 -29.64
N ARG A 44 60.25 -5.59 -29.41
CA ARG A 44 61.43 -4.80 -29.82
C ARG A 44 62.70 -5.29 -29.14
N THR A 45 62.62 -5.58 -27.85
CA THR A 45 63.77 -6.06 -27.07
C THR A 45 64.27 -7.42 -27.57
N ALA A 46 63.36 -8.34 -27.89
CA ALA A 46 63.70 -9.64 -28.46
C ALA A 46 64.38 -9.51 -29.82
N ALA A 47 63.85 -8.63 -30.70
CA ALA A 47 64.43 -8.36 -32.01
C ALA A 47 65.85 -7.77 -31.90
N ASP A 48 66.03 -6.75 -31.06
CA ASP A 48 67.28 -6.00 -30.95
C ASP A 48 68.40 -6.75 -30.23
N LEU A 49 68.08 -7.62 -29.28
CA LEU A 49 69.08 -8.37 -28.51
C LEU A 49 69.58 -9.60 -29.27
N MET A 50 68.69 -10.27 -30.00
CA MET A 50 68.97 -11.56 -30.64
C MET A 50 69.22 -11.44 -32.16
N GLY A 51 68.97 -10.25 -32.73
CA GLY A 51 69.17 -9.98 -34.15
C GLY A 51 68.12 -10.62 -35.05
N TYR A 52 66.87 -10.71 -34.58
CA TYR A 52 65.73 -11.15 -35.39
C TYR A 52 65.17 -9.99 -36.20
N GLU A 53 64.79 -10.23 -37.45
CA GLU A 53 64.19 -9.21 -38.30
C GLU A 53 62.74 -8.89 -37.88
N PHE A 54 62.03 -9.87 -37.31
CA PHE A 54 60.66 -9.69 -36.86
C PHE A 54 60.42 -10.40 -35.52
N CYS A 55 59.58 -9.80 -34.68
CA CYS A 55 59.11 -10.39 -33.43
C CYS A 55 57.62 -10.07 -33.21
N GLY A 56 56.90 -10.97 -32.56
CA GLY A 56 55.50 -10.78 -32.17
C GLY A 56 55.22 -11.43 -30.82
N VAL A 57 54.48 -10.73 -29.96
CA VAL A 57 53.93 -11.28 -28.73
C VAL A 57 52.48 -11.63 -28.98
N LEU A 58 52.15 -12.91 -28.81
CA LEU A 58 50.81 -13.43 -29.01
C LEU A 58 50.19 -13.78 -27.67
N LEU A 59 48.99 -13.27 -27.40
CA LEU A 59 48.21 -13.57 -26.20
C LEU A 59 46.92 -14.32 -26.59
N PRO A 60 46.38 -15.17 -25.71
CA PRO A 60 45.09 -15.82 -25.96
C PRO A 60 43.96 -14.78 -25.91
N ASP A 61 42.96 -14.98 -26.77
CA ASP A 61 41.71 -14.24 -26.69
C ASP A 61 40.96 -14.56 -25.36
N PRO A 62 39.94 -13.77 -24.97
CA PRO A 62 39.24 -13.95 -23.69
C PRO A 62 38.68 -15.37 -23.50
N GLU A 63 38.31 -16.04 -24.58
CA GLU A 63 37.78 -17.41 -24.57
C GLU A 63 38.87 -18.50 -24.69
N ARG A 64 40.14 -18.12 -24.83
CA ARG A 64 41.32 -18.99 -25.00
C ARG A 64 41.19 -19.98 -26.17
N ARG A 65 40.47 -19.59 -27.23
CA ARG A 65 40.28 -20.39 -28.45
C ARG A 65 41.33 -20.10 -29.51
N LYS A 66 41.97 -18.92 -29.46
CA LYS A 66 43.00 -18.52 -30.41
C LYS A 66 44.03 -17.58 -29.78
N LEU A 67 45.23 -17.57 -30.33
CA LEU A 67 46.27 -16.60 -30.06
C LEU A 67 46.20 -15.45 -31.07
N ILE A 68 46.25 -14.23 -30.57
CA ILE A 68 46.24 -12.98 -31.33
C ILE A 68 47.52 -12.19 -31.04
N ILE A 69 48.07 -11.53 -32.06
CA ILE A 69 49.26 -10.68 -31.93
C ILE A 69 48.81 -9.37 -31.26
N GLU A 70 49.30 -9.14 -30.05
CA GLU A 70 48.98 -7.97 -29.21
C GLU A 70 50.17 -7.01 -29.07
N GLY A 71 51.37 -7.46 -29.42
CA GLY A 71 52.55 -6.60 -29.58
C GLY A 71 53.47 -7.10 -30.68
N SER A 72 54.20 -6.20 -31.32
CA SER A 72 55.07 -6.56 -32.43
C SER A 72 56.27 -5.63 -32.65
N SER A 73 57.29 -6.16 -33.30
CA SER A 73 58.44 -5.40 -33.80
C SER A 73 58.82 -5.92 -35.19
N GLY A 74 58.96 -5.01 -36.16
CA GLY A 74 59.29 -5.34 -37.54
C GLY A 74 58.15 -5.96 -38.36
N LEU A 75 57.08 -6.47 -37.73
CA LEU A 75 55.89 -6.94 -38.44
C LEU A 75 55.10 -5.76 -39.02
N SER A 76 54.54 -5.94 -40.22
CA SER A 76 53.71 -4.89 -40.83
C SER A 76 52.32 -4.84 -40.17
N THR A 77 51.75 -3.64 -40.03
CA THR A 77 50.39 -3.47 -39.44
C THR A 77 49.32 -4.24 -40.21
N GLU A 78 49.44 -4.30 -41.55
CA GLU A 78 48.55 -5.09 -42.41
C GLU A 78 48.65 -6.60 -42.11
N TYR A 79 49.87 -7.11 -41.92
CA TYR A 79 50.09 -8.51 -41.54
C TYR A 79 49.48 -8.83 -40.17
N VAL A 80 49.71 -7.96 -39.17
CA VAL A 80 49.14 -8.13 -37.82
C VAL A 80 47.61 -8.17 -37.87
N ALA A 81 46.99 -7.20 -38.56
CA ALA A 81 45.53 -7.15 -38.70
C ALA A 81 44.97 -8.39 -39.41
N ARG A 82 45.60 -8.81 -40.52
CA ARG A 82 45.17 -9.99 -41.30
C ARG A 82 45.31 -11.29 -40.52
N VAL A 83 46.41 -11.47 -39.79
CA VAL A 83 46.59 -12.64 -38.92
C VAL A 83 45.54 -12.66 -37.80
N ASN A 84 45.26 -11.53 -37.15
CA ASN A 84 44.29 -11.49 -36.05
C ASN A 84 42.84 -11.67 -36.52
N ALA A 85 42.48 -11.17 -37.70
CA ALA A 85 41.12 -11.22 -38.24
C ALA A 85 40.83 -12.49 -39.05
N ASP A 86 41.66 -12.81 -40.04
CA ASP A 86 41.33 -13.78 -41.09
C ASP A 86 42.01 -15.16 -40.88
N ARG A 87 43.16 -15.18 -40.20
CA ARG A 87 43.98 -16.40 -40.01
C ARG A 87 44.62 -16.49 -38.61
N PRO A 88 43.83 -16.46 -37.52
CA PRO A 88 44.40 -16.49 -36.19
C PRO A 88 45.01 -17.86 -35.87
N VAL A 89 45.99 -17.86 -34.97
CA VAL A 89 46.60 -19.11 -34.49
C VAL A 89 45.62 -19.80 -33.56
N ARG A 90 44.92 -20.83 -34.02
CA ARG A 90 43.90 -21.51 -33.23
C ARG A 90 44.52 -22.43 -32.17
N LEU A 91 43.81 -22.55 -31.04
CA LEU A 91 44.19 -23.36 -29.88
C LEU A 91 43.31 -24.61 -29.70
N ASP A 92 42.34 -24.85 -30.57
CA ASP A 92 41.43 -26.00 -30.53
C ASP A 92 42.13 -27.32 -30.90
N GLN A 93 41.76 -28.40 -30.18
CA GLN A 93 42.45 -29.71 -30.22
C GLN A 93 42.24 -30.51 -31.52
N ASP A 94 41.21 -30.18 -32.33
CA ASP A 94 40.89 -30.86 -33.60
C ASP A 94 41.51 -30.19 -34.83
N ALA A 95 42.39 -29.19 -34.64
CA ALA A 95 43.11 -28.60 -35.76
C ALA A 95 44.12 -29.62 -36.31
N ALA A 96 43.82 -30.23 -37.46
CA ALA A 96 44.74 -31.10 -38.21
C ALA A 96 46.08 -30.45 -38.60
N VAL A 97 46.28 -29.17 -38.23
CA VAL A 97 47.46 -28.35 -38.50
C VAL A 97 47.74 -27.48 -37.28
N GLU A 98 48.68 -27.88 -36.43
CA GLU A 98 49.15 -27.07 -35.31
C GLU A 98 50.20 -26.04 -35.80
N ALA A 99 50.10 -24.80 -35.33
CA ALA A 99 51.13 -23.79 -35.53
C ALA A 99 52.27 -24.00 -34.52
N PRO A 100 53.52 -23.60 -34.81
CA PRO A 100 54.58 -23.56 -33.81
C PRO A 100 54.19 -22.77 -32.55
N SER A 101 53.47 -21.65 -32.67
CA SER A 101 52.99 -20.89 -31.50
C SER A 101 51.91 -21.64 -30.70
N SER A 102 50.95 -22.31 -31.33
CA SER A 102 49.95 -23.09 -30.57
C SER A 102 50.57 -24.32 -29.91
N THR A 103 51.59 -24.91 -30.52
CA THR A 103 52.38 -25.99 -29.94
C THR A 103 53.19 -25.53 -28.74
N ALA A 104 53.89 -24.39 -28.85
CA ALA A 104 54.60 -23.80 -27.71
C ALA A 104 53.64 -23.44 -26.56
N PHE A 105 52.47 -22.87 -26.89
CA PHE A 105 51.45 -22.52 -25.91
C PHE A 105 50.89 -23.74 -25.15
N ARG A 106 50.60 -24.84 -25.84
CA ARG A 106 50.07 -26.07 -25.21
C ARG A 106 51.13 -26.85 -24.44
N THR A 107 52.34 -26.95 -24.97
CA THR A 107 53.40 -27.80 -24.39
C THR A 107 54.19 -27.10 -23.30
N GLY A 108 54.15 -25.76 -23.23
CA GLY A 108 55.02 -24.98 -22.36
C GLY A 108 56.49 -25.11 -22.72
N ARG A 109 56.82 -25.52 -23.96
CA ARG A 109 58.20 -25.69 -24.44
C ARG A 109 58.47 -24.86 -25.70
N PRO A 110 59.70 -24.34 -25.90
CA PRO A 110 60.08 -23.68 -27.14
C PRO A 110 59.94 -24.60 -28.36
N VAL A 111 59.44 -24.05 -29.47
CA VAL A 111 59.31 -24.75 -30.76
C VAL A 111 60.04 -23.95 -31.84
N ALA A 112 61.09 -24.55 -32.42
CA ALA A 112 61.93 -23.93 -33.43
C ALA A 112 61.78 -24.62 -34.79
N ILE A 113 61.70 -23.84 -35.86
CA ILE A 113 61.61 -24.30 -37.24
C ILE A 113 62.75 -23.66 -38.04
N ALA A 114 63.71 -24.48 -38.45
CA ALA A 114 64.90 -24.04 -39.16
C ALA A 114 64.63 -23.65 -40.63
N ASP A 115 63.64 -24.30 -41.25
CA ASP A 115 63.18 -24.01 -42.60
C ASP A 115 61.71 -24.46 -42.75
N ILE A 116 60.82 -23.48 -42.94
CA ILE A 116 59.38 -23.71 -43.09
C ILE A 116 59.06 -24.50 -44.36
N ASP A 117 59.79 -24.26 -45.46
CA ASP A 117 59.55 -24.98 -46.73
C ASP A 117 60.02 -26.45 -46.66
N ALA A 118 60.96 -26.77 -45.75
CA ALA A 118 61.49 -28.12 -45.59
C ALA A 118 60.74 -28.98 -44.55
N THR A 119 59.74 -28.42 -43.86
CA THR A 119 59.05 -29.11 -42.74
C THR A 119 57.57 -29.36 -43.08
N PRO A 120 57.19 -30.57 -43.55
CA PRO A 120 55.84 -30.86 -44.06
C PRO A 120 54.70 -30.60 -43.07
N GLN A 121 54.97 -30.78 -41.77
CA GLN A 121 54.00 -30.54 -40.69
C GLN A 121 53.51 -29.08 -40.63
N PHE A 122 54.28 -28.14 -41.17
CA PHE A 122 53.97 -26.71 -41.16
C PHE A 122 53.67 -26.12 -42.54
N ALA A 123 53.53 -26.97 -43.57
CA ALA A 123 53.24 -26.57 -44.94
C ALA A 123 52.04 -25.60 -45.10
N PRO A 124 50.94 -25.72 -44.31
CA PRO A 124 49.82 -24.77 -44.40
C PRO A 124 50.15 -23.34 -43.96
N TRP A 125 51.23 -23.15 -43.19
CA TRP A 125 51.71 -21.84 -42.73
C TRP A 125 52.71 -21.19 -43.70
N GLY A 126 53.19 -21.93 -44.70
CA GLY A 126 54.16 -21.43 -45.69
C GLY A 126 53.67 -20.24 -46.52
N GLY A 127 52.36 -20.13 -46.76
CA GLY A 127 51.77 -18.95 -47.44
C GLY A 127 51.86 -17.67 -46.62
N VAL A 128 51.49 -17.75 -45.34
CA VAL A 128 51.54 -16.62 -44.39
C VAL A 128 52.99 -16.21 -44.10
N ALA A 129 53.91 -17.17 -44.05
CA ALA A 129 55.35 -16.92 -43.89
C ALA A 129 55.96 -16.20 -45.11
N LYS A 130 55.58 -16.60 -46.33
CA LYS A 130 56.02 -15.96 -47.59
C LYS A 130 55.52 -14.53 -47.74
N GLU A 131 54.28 -14.26 -47.32
CA GLU A 131 53.69 -12.91 -47.36
C GLU A 131 54.46 -11.90 -46.51
N GLN A 132 54.91 -12.28 -45.31
CA GLN A 132 55.71 -11.42 -44.43
C GLN A 132 57.23 -11.52 -44.71
N GLY A 133 57.65 -12.56 -45.42
CA GLY A 133 59.03 -12.74 -45.90
C GLY A 133 59.96 -13.43 -44.91
N TYR A 134 59.47 -14.32 -44.04
CA TYR A 134 60.29 -15.15 -43.16
C TYR A 134 60.31 -16.63 -43.58
N ARG A 135 61.40 -17.33 -43.27
CA ARG A 135 61.64 -18.74 -43.61
C ARG A 135 62.02 -19.61 -42.42
N ALA A 136 62.52 -19.02 -41.34
CA ALA A 136 62.76 -19.69 -40.06
C ALA A 136 62.06 -18.96 -38.93
N MET A 137 61.63 -19.68 -37.89
CA MET A 137 60.99 -19.07 -36.73
C MET A 137 61.18 -19.89 -35.45
N ILE A 138 61.11 -19.22 -34.31
CA ILE A 138 61.02 -19.84 -32.99
C ILE A 138 59.87 -19.23 -32.21
N SER A 139 59.08 -20.08 -31.55
CA SER A 139 58.02 -19.71 -30.63
C SER A 139 58.40 -20.14 -29.22
N VAL A 140 58.53 -19.18 -28.32
CA VAL A 140 58.88 -19.40 -26.91
C VAL A 140 57.65 -19.10 -26.05
N PRO A 141 57.23 -20.00 -25.16
CA PRO A 141 56.08 -19.76 -24.29
C PRO A 141 56.38 -18.67 -23.26
N LEU A 142 55.39 -17.83 -22.97
CA LEU A 142 55.40 -16.89 -21.85
C LEU A 142 54.76 -17.60 -20.66
N VAL A 143 55.56 -18.03 -19.68
CA VAL A 143 55.11 -18.87 -18.56
C VAL A 143 55.09 -18.06 -17.27
N GLU A 144 53.97 -18.09 -16.54
CA GLU A 144 53.86 -17.52 -15.19
C GLU A 144 54.43 -18.47 -14.12
N SER A 145 54.63 -17.96 -12.91
CA SER A 145 55.17 -18.71 -11.76
C SER A 145 54.40 -19.99 -11.37
N ASN A 146 53.17 -20.17 -11.86
CA ASN A 146 52.33 -21.35 -11.63
C ASN A 146 52.31 -22.32 -12.83
N ASP A 147 53.33 -22.28 -13.71
CA ASP A 147 53.44 -23.08 -14.94
C ASP A 147 52.29 -22.85 -15.96
N VAL A 148 51.56 -21.74 -15.82
CA VAL A 148 50.50 -21.35 -16.75
C VAL A 148 51.10 -20.57 -17.90
N VAL A 149 50.90 -21.06 -19.13
CA VAL A 149 51.29 -20.33 -20.33
C VAL A 149 50.27 -19.23 -20.62
N ILE A 150 50.71 -17.97 -20.60
CA ILE A 150 49.86 -16.81 -20.81
C ILE A 150 49.98 -16.20 -22.22
N GLY A 151 50.88 -16.74 -23.03
CA GLY A 151 51.09 -16.32 -24.41
C GLY A 151 52.35 -16.92 -25.00
N THR A 152 52.77 -16.42 -26.16
CA THR A 152 54.02 -16.82 -26.81
C THR A 152 54.76 -15.61 -27.36
N LEU A 153 56.08 -15.60 -27.18
CA LEU A 153 57.00 -14.73 -27.89
C LEU A 153 57.48 -15.44 -29.16
N ASN A 154 57.13 -14.90 -30.31
CA ASN A 154 57.53 -15.43 -31.61
C ASN A 154 58.62 -14.54 -32.22
N CYS A 155 59.69 -15.18 -32.71
CA CYS A 155 60.79 -14.53 -33.39
C CYS A 155 60.99 -15.17 -34.77
N TYR A 156 61.26 -14.35 -35.80
CA TYR A 156 61.30 -14.80 -37.19
C TYR A 156 62.57 -14.31 -37.92
N ARG A 157 63.08 -15.13 -38.84
CA ARG A 157 64.20 -14.78 -39.74
C ARG A 157 63.87 -14.97 -41.22
N LYS A 158 64.47 -14.14 -42.10
CA LYS A 158 64.22 -14.18 -43.55
C LYS A 158 64.80 -15.40 -44.27
N GLY A 159 65.91 -15.94 -43.77
CA GLY A 159 66.60 -17.11 -44.31
C GLY A 159 66.35 -18.39 -43.50
N THR A 160 66.99 -19.49 -43.93
CA THR A 160 67.09 -20.70 -43.11
C THR A 160 68.03 -20.43 -41.93
N TYR A 161 67.73 -21.02 -40.77
CA TYR A 161 68.50 -20.74 -39.55
C TYR A 161 68.54 -21.94 -38.61
N SER A 162 69.68 -22.19 -37.97
CA SER A 162 69.79 -23.20 -36.91
C SER A 162 69.80 -22.48 -35.57
N PHE A 163 68.87 -22.86 -34.69
CA PHE A 163 68.72 -22.24 -33.37
C PHE A 163 69.59 -23.00 -32.37
N GLU A 164 70.62 -22.34 -31.84
CA GLU A 164 71.54 -22.94 -30.88
C GLU A 164 70.90 -23.05 -29.48
N PRO A 165 71.22 -24.07 -28.67
CA PRO A 165 70.66 -24.25 -27.33
C PRO A 165 70.83 -23.03 -26.41
N GLU A 166 71.96 -22.33 -26.51
CA GLU A 166 72.24 -21.11 -25.75
C GLU A 166 71.29 -19.96 -26.14
N GLU A 167 70.99 -19.83 -27.44
CA GLU A 167 70.07 -18.82 -27.97
C GLU A 167 68.63 -19.06 -27.49
N ILE A 168 68.19 -20.32 -27.52
CA ILE A 168 66.87 -20.74 -27.02
C ILE A 168 66.77 -20.46 -25.51
N SER A 169 67.84 -20.75 -24.76
CA SER A 169 67.89 -20.49 -23.32
C SER A 169 67.79 -18.99 -23.02
N LEU A 170 68.47 -18.16 -23.80
CA LEU A 170 68.45 -16.71 -23.65
C LEU A 170 67.08 -16.11 -23.98
N LEU A 171 66.42 -16.60 -25.04
CA LEU A 171 65.04 -16.25 -25.36
C LEU A 171 64.05 -16.70 -24.29
N THR A 172 64.27 -17.87 -23.68
CA THR A 172 63.44 -18.38 -22.58
C THR A 172 63.53 -17.45 -21.37
N VAL A 173 64.73 -17.01 -20.98
CA VAL A 173 64.92 -16.04 -19.90
C VAL A 173 64.21 -14.71 -20.20
N LEU A 174 64.25 -14.24 -21.45
CA LEU A 174 63.53 -13.04 -21.85
C LEU A 174 62.01 -13.24 -21.80
N ALA A 175 61.53 -14.41 -22.24
CA ALA A 175 60.13 -14.80 -22.20
C ALA A 175 59.59 -14.89 -20.76
N ASP A 176 60.37 -15.43 -19.83
CA ASP A 176 60.03 -15.49 -18.40
C ASP A 176 59.91 -14.08 -17.80
N HIS A 177 60.87 -13.20 -18.11
CA HIS A 177 60.80 -11.80 -17.67
C HIS A 177 59.64 -11.03 -18.30
N ALA A 178 59.33 -11.30 -19.57
CA ALA A 178 58.19 -10.76 -20.28
C ALA A 178 56.86 -11.26 -19.68
N ALA A 179 56.77 -12.54 -19.30
CA ALA A 179 55.58 -13.08 -18.67
C ALA A 179 55.29 -12.37 -17.35
N LEU A 180 56.27 -12.24 -16.46
CA LEU A 180 56.14 -11.52 -15.19
C LEU A 180 55.70 -10.05 -15.38
N ALA A 181 56.30 -9.38 -16.38
CA ALA A 181 55.96 -8.01 -16.75
C ALA A 181 54.49 -7.86 -17.16
N LEU A 182 53.98 -8.79 -17.97
CA LEU A 182 52.62 -8.77 -18.47
C LEU A 182 51.58 -9.06 -17.38
N THR A 183 51.85 -10.06 -16.52
CA THR A 183 50.98 -10.37 -15.37
C THR A 183 50.83 -9.15 -14.46
N THR A 184 51.94 -8.47 -14.17
CA THR A 184 51.95 -7.28 -13.31
C THR A 184 51.19 -6.12 -13.93
N ALA A 185 51.41 -5.83 -15.22
CA ALA A 185 50.71 -4.76 -15.92
C ALA A 185 49.20 -5.02 -16.01
N ARG A 186 48.79 -6.26 -16.30
CA ARG A 186 47.38 -6.66 -16.38
C ARG A 186 46.67 -6.55 -15.03
N LEU A 187 47.27 -7.08 -13.96
CA LEU A 187 46.70 -7.01 -12.61
C LEU A 187 46.44 -5.57 -12.17
N ARG A 188 47.39 -4.67 -12.43
CA ARG A 188 47.26 -3.24 -12.11
C ARG A 188 46.14 -2.57 -12.89
N SER A 189 46.03 -2.87 -14.19
CA SER A 189 44.94 -2.34 -15.02
C SER A 189 43.58 -2.77 -14.48
N ASP A 190 43.43 -4.05 -14.13
CA ASP A 190 42.18 -4.59 -13.60
C ASP A 190 41.82 -4.02 -12.22
N GLU A 191 42.81 -3.73 -11.37
CA GLU A 191 42.62 -3.10 -10.06
C GLU A 191 42.21 -1.62 -10.19
N ALA A 192 42.83 -0.89 -11.13
CA ALA A 192 42.48 0.51 -11.38
C ALA A 192 41.02 0.67 -11.86
N VAL A 193 40.57 -0.19 -12.77
CA VAL A 193 39.17 -0.20 -13.25
C VAL A 193 38.21 -0.52 -12.09
N ARG A 194 38.51 -1.56 -11.30
CA ARG A 194 37.66 -1.92 -10.14
C ARG A 194 37.60 -0.83 -9.08
N MET A 195 38.70 -0.12 -8.85
CA MET A 195 38.72 0.99 -7.89
C MET A 195 37.80 2.13 -8.35
N ASP A 196 37.83 2.48 -9.64
CA ASP A 196 36.99 3.53 -10.20
C ASP A 196 35.51 3.18 -10.08
N GLU A 197 35.13 1.93 -10.41
CA GLU A 197 33.78 1.42 -10.22
C GLU A 197 33.31 1.50 -8.76
N LEU A 198 34.18 1.13 -7.81
CA LEU A 198 33.86 1.19 -6.38
C LEU A 198 33.66 2.62 -5.87
N VAL A 199 34.45 3.58 -6.37
CA VAL A 199 34.30 4.99 -6.00
C VAL A 199 32.96 5.54 -6.47
N ILE A 200 32.56 5.25 -7.71
CA ILE A 200 31.27 5.67 -8.28
C ILE A 200 30.12 5.07 -7.46
N LEU A 201 30.14 3.74 -7.27
CA LEU A 201 29.08 3.04 -6.55
C LEU A 201 28.93 3.51 -5.09
N ASN A 202 30.06 3.75 -4.41
CA ASN A 202 30.03 4.25 -3.03
C ASN A 202 29.48 5.69 -2.96
N GLY A 203 29.75 6.52 -3.96
CA GLY A 203 29.16 7.85 -4.09
C GLY A 203 27.63 7.80 -4.22
N GLU A 204 27.11 6.92 -5.08
CA GLU A 204 25.67 6.70 -5.25
C GLU A 204 25.02 6.18 -3.96
N LEU A 205 25.66 5.21 -3.29
CA LEU A 205 25.16 4.62 -2.06
C LEU A 205 25.08 5.65 -0.92
N HIS A 206 26.08 6.52 -0.78
CA HIS A 206 26.03 7.62 0.18
C HIS A 206 24.89 8.60 -0.12
N GLN A 207 24.68 8.96 -1.39
CA GLN A 207 23.58 9.83 -1.77
C GLN A 207 22.21 9.22 -1.45
N GLN A 208 22.03 7.92 -1.72
CA GLN A 208 20.79 7.20 -1.37
C GLN A 208 20.58 7.14 0.14
N ARG A 209 21.63 6.85 0.92
CA ARG A 209 21.58 6.79 2.38
C ARG A 209 21.17 8.15 2.97
N ASP A 210 21.77 9.24 2.50
CA ASP A 210 21.48 10.58 3.00
C ASP A 210 20.03 11.00 2.69
N LEU A 211 19.49 10.60 1.53
CA LEU A 211 18.08 10.81 1.19
C LEU A 211 17.13 10.00 2.08
N LEU A 212 17.46 8.74 2.38
CA LEU A 212 16.66 7.89 3.27
C LEU A 212 16.66 8.43 4.70
N GLN A 213 17.83 8.81 5.22
CA GLN A 213 17.95 9.35 6.58
C GLN A 213 17.13 10.63 6.75
N ARG A 214 17.15 11.53 5.77
CA ARG A 214 16.29 12.74 5.79
C ARG A 214 14.81 12.40 5.79
N SER A 215 14.39 11.41 5.00
CA SER A 215 13.00 10.93 4.96
C SER A 215 12.55 10.39 6.32
N GLU A 216 13.40 9.57 6.95
CA GLU A 216 13.15 8.99 8.27
C GLU A 216 13.09 10.06 9.36
N GLU A 217 13.97 11.06 9.33
CA GLU A 217 13.96 12.19 10.27
C GLU A 217 12.66 13.01 10.17
N ILE A 218 12.16 13.25 8.95
CA ILE A 218 10.89 13.93 8.73
C ILE A 218 9.75 13.10 9.30
N HIS A 219 9.68 11.81 8.95
CA HIS A 219 8.64 10.91 9.45
C HIS A 219 8.63 10.84 10.98
N ARG A 220 9.80 10.67 11.62
CA ARG A 220 9.94 10.63 13.08
C ARG A 220 9.42 11.92 13.73
N LYS A 221 9.77 13.10 13.21
CA LYS A 221 9.30 14.39 13.75
C LYS A 221 7.78 14.53 13.66
N LEU A 222 7.18 14.15 12.52
CA LEU A 222 5.73 14.19 12.33
C LEU A 222 5.01 13.23 13.28
N THR A 223 5.51 12.00 13.41
CA THR A 223 4.96 10.99 14.32
C THR A 223 5.05 11.42 15.79
N GLU A 224 6.17 12.00 16.22
CA GLU A 224 6.33 12.50 17.59
C GLU A 224 5.32 13.60 17.93
N ILE A 225 5.03 14.49 16.99
CA ILE A 225 4.04 15.57 17.17
C ILE A 225 2.61 15.01 17.26
N ALA A 226 2.29 13.99 16.46
CA ALA A 226 1.00 13.29 16.57
C ALA A 226 0.85 12.59 17.94
N LEU A 227 1.90 11.91 18.41
CA LEU A 227 1.90 11.19 19.70
C LEU A 227 1.77 12.11 20.91
N ARG A 228 2.32 13.34 20.85
CA ARG A 228 2.21 14.34 21.92
C ARG A 228 0.82 14.99 22.05
N GLY A 229 -0.18 14.51 21.31
CA GLY A 229 -1.58 14.95 21.43
C GLY A 229 -1.91 16.23 20.66
N GLY A 230 -1.06 16.65 19.72
CA GLY A 230 -1.35 17.79 18.85
C GLY A 230 -2.48 17.55 17.83
N GLY A 231 -2.91 16.30 17.66
CA GLY A 231 -3.93 15.91 16.70
C GLY A 231 -3.59 16.30 15.25
N VAL A 232 -4.61 16.29 14.39
CA VAL A 232 -4.50 16.74 13.00
C VAL A 232 -4.00 18.21 12.88
N PRO A 233 -4.41 19.17 13.73
CA PRO A 233 -3.88 20.54 13.70
C PRO A 233 -2.37 20.64 14.01
N GLY A 234 -1.86 19.81 14.92
CA GLY A 234 -0.44 19.73 15.24
C GLY A 234 0.38 19.21 14.07
N ILE A 235 -0.14 18.20 13.36
CA ILE A 235 0.48 17.66 12.14
C ILE A 235 0.53 18.74 11.04
N ALA A 236 -0.57 19.45 10.81
CA ALA A 236 -0.61 20.57 9.85
C ALA A 236 0.43 21.65 10.19
N THR A 237 0.56 22.00 11.46
CA THR A 237 1.56 22.98 11.92
C THR A 237 3.00 22.48 11.73
N ALA A 238 3.26 21.21 12.03
CA ALA A 238 4.57 20.59 11.83
C ALA A 238 4.98 20.55 10.36
N LEU A 239 4.07 20.09 9.50
CA LEU A 239 4.29 20.05 8.05
C LEU A 239 4.51 21.45 7.49
N SER A 240 3.80 22.44 8.01
CA SER A 240 3.97 23.84 7.62
C SER A 240 5.36 24.38 7.92
N ILE A 241 5.94 24.02 9.07
CA ILE A 241 7.33 24.38 9.41
C ILE A 241 8.33 23.69 8.48
N LEU A 242 8.09 22.42 8.12
CA LEU A 242 8.98 21.65 7.25
C LEU A 242 8.98 22.17 5.81
N VAL A 243 7.80 22.46 5.26
CA VAL A 243 7.62 22.92 3.86
C VAL A 243 7.70 24.46 3.76
N SER A 244 7.79 25.15 4.89
CA SER A 244 7.79 26.63 4.99
C SER A 244 6.59 27.28 4.28
N ARG A 245 5.42 26.65 4.39
CA ARG A 245 4.18 27.05 3.72
C ARG A 245 2.96 26.77 4.59
N PRO A 246 1.85 27.51 4.43
CA PRO A 246 0.62 27.18 5.15
C PRO A 246 0.03 25.86 4.67
N ILE A 247 -0.54 25.08 5.60
CA ILE A 247 -1.14 23.77 5.35
C ILE A 247 -2.57 23.75 5.90
N SER A 248 -3.52 23.23 5.13
CA SER A 248 -4.83 22.80 5.62
C SER A 248 -5.06 21.31 5.39
N ILE A 249 -5.78 20.68 6.32
CA ILE A 249 -6.21 19.29 6.24
C ILE A 249 -7.73 19.26 6.36
N GLU A 250 -8.39 18.66 5.38
CA GLU A 250 -9.85 18.64 5.25
C GLU A 250 -10.38 17.22 5.08
N ASP A 251 -11.59 16.95 5.54
CA ASP A 251 -12.34 15.74 5.28
C ASP A 251 -12.78 15.68 3.79
N THR A 252 -13.15 14.48 3.33
CA THR A 252 -13.90 14.21 2.09
C THR A 252 -15.12 15.12 1.90
N ASN A 253 -15.79 15.54 2.99
CA ASN A 253 -16.93 16.45 2.96
C ASN A 253 -16.56 17.95 2.92
N GLY A 254 -15.27 18.30 2.93
CA GLY A 254 -14.80 19.69 2.95
C GLY A 254 -14.79 20.37 4.33
N SER A 255 -15.08 19.61 5.39
CA SER A 255 -14.89 20.11 6.76
C SER A 255 -13.40 20.15 7.12
N THR A 256 -12.94 21.25 7.73
CA THR A 256 -11.54 21.40 8.12
C THR A 256 -11.24 20.56 9.37
N LEU A 257 -10.34 19.58 9.25
CA LEU A 257 -9.85 18.76 10.36
C LEU A 257 -8.69 19.42 11.11
N GLY A 258 -7.89 20.24 10.41
CA GLY A 258 -6.79 21.00 11.02
C GLY A 258 -6.18 22.02 10.07
N ARG A 259 -5.61 23.10 10.63
CA ARG A 259 -4.85 24.11 9.90
C ARG A 259 -3.55 24.41 10.64
N SER A 260 -2.51 24.75 9.87
CA SER A 260 -1.25 25.22 10.43
C SER A 260 -1.45 26.54 11.18
N THR A 261 -0.92 26.62 12.39
CA THR A 261 -0.94 27.83 13.22
C THR A 261 0.47 28.42 13.34
N GLY A 262 0.60 29.70 13.72
CA GLY A 262 1.91 30.33 13.93
C GLY A 262 2.46 31.10 12.73
N HIS A 263 3.76 30.97 12.45
CA HIS A 263 4.52 31.83 11.50
C HIS A 263 3.97 31.82 10.06
N PHE A 264 3.28 30.75 9.67
CA PHE A 264 2.65 30.59 8.36
C PHE A 264 1.12 30.44 8.49
N ALA A 265 0.49 31.18 9.41
CA ALA A 265 -0.96 31.21 9.54
C ALA A 265 -1.60 31.81 8.27
N VAL A 266 -2.65 31.16 7.76
CA VAL A 266 -3.40 31.63 6.58
C VAL A 266 -4.21 32.88 6.94
N SER A 267 -3.87 34.03 6.36
CA SER A 267 -4.84 35.09 6.08
C SER A 267 -5.51 34.76 4.75
N VAL A 268 -6.84 34.62 4.76
CA VAL A 268 -7.64 34.31 3.58
C VAL A 268 -7.55 35.50 2.62
N ASP A 269 -6.67 35.45 1.64
CA ASP A 269 -6.76 36.29 0.45
C ASP A 269 -6.48 35.42 -0.78
N GLU A 270 -7.42 35.50 -1.73
CA GLU A 270 -7.50 34.74 -2.97
C GLU A 270 -6.37 35.17 -3.92
N GLY A 271 -5.48 34.25 -4.28
CA GLY A 271 -4.46 34.50 -5.30
C GLY A 271 -3.51 33.32 -5.55
N ASP A 272 -3.73 32.64 -6.68
CA ASP A 272 -2.82 31.84 -7.52
C ASP A 272 -1.63 31.08 -6.90
N VAL A 273 -1.76 29.76 -6.80
CA VAL A 273 -1.20 28.72 -7.70
C VAL A 273 -1.77 27.40 -7.16
N GLU A 274 -2.56 26.70 -7.97
CA GLU A 274 -3.31 25.51 -7.55
C GLU A 274 -2.37 24.30 -7.43
N TYR A 275 -1.87 24.00 -6.23
CA TYR A 275 -1.24 22.71 -5.97
C TYR A 275 -2.32 21.63 -5.81
N PRO A 276 -2.14 20.44 -6.41
CA PRO A 276 -3.09 19.35 -6.29
C PRO A 276 -3.22 18.90 -4.84
N TRP A 277 -4.44 18.51 -4.47
CA TRP A 277 -4.71 17.89 -3.17
C TRP A 277 -3.93 16.59 -3.02
N HIS A 278 -3.34 16.38 -1.85
CA HIS A 278 -2.72 15.11 -1.50
C HIS A 278 -3.70 14.26 -0.68
N PRO A 279 -4.13 13.09 -1.18
CA PRO A 279 -5.11 12.26 -0.49
C PRO A 279 -4.50 11.60 0.74
N VAL A 280 -5.28 11.54 1.82
CA VAL A 280 -4.99 10.78 3.03
C VAL A 280 -5.83 9.52 2.96
N LEU A 281 -5.17 8.37 2.82
CA LEU A 281 -5.81 7.08 2.65
C LEU A 281 -5.79 6.27 3.96
N LEU A 282 -6.92 5.63 4.27
CA LEU A 282 -7.01 4.57 5.27
C LEU A 282 -7.33 3.26 4.53
N SER A 283 -6.37 2.35 4.50
CA SER A 283 -6.36 1.21 3.57
C SER A 283 -6.45 1.69 2.12
N GLU A 284 -7.63 1.63 1.51
CA GLU A 284 -7.88 2.08 0.14
C GLU A 284 -8.87 3.25 0.03
N ASN A 285 -9.47 3.67 1.15
CA ASN A 285 -10.47 4.73 1.18
C ASN A 285 -9.83 6.08 1.52
N GLU A 286 -10.13 7.10 0.72
CA GLU A 286 -9.78 8.48 1.04
C GLU A 286 -10.61 8.97 2.23
N VAL A 287 -9.92 9.44 3.28
CA VAL A 287 -10.56 9.89 4.52
C VAL A 287 -10.32 11.37 4.82
N ALA A 288 -9.30 11.96 4.19
CA ALA A 288 -8.98 13.37 4.28
C ALA A 288 -8.09 13.77 3.09
N ARG A 289 -7.85 15.07 2.95
CA ARG A 289 -6.97 15.67 1.95
C ARG A 289 -6.10 16.73 2.59
N ILE A 290 -4.83 16.75 2.21
CA ILE A 290 -3.86 17.77 2.60
C ILE A 290 -3.72 18.77 1.46
N ARG A 291 -3.83 20.06 1.79
CA ARG A 291 -3.61 21.17 0.87
C ARG A 291 -2.44 22.00 1.34
N VAL A 292 -1.52 22.25 0.41
CA VAL A 292 -0.42 23.20 0.57
C VAL A 292 -0.84 24.51 -0.08
N HIS A 293 -0.87 25.59 0.70
CA HIS A 293 -1.20 26.90 0.17
C HIS A 293 0.02 27.53 -0.53
N ALA A 294 -0.24 28.35 -1.55
CA ALA A 294 0.76 28.82 -2.49
C ALA A 294 1.92 29.59 -1.83
N GLY A 295 3.09 29.47 -2.47
CA GLY A 295 4.29 30.28 -2.30
C GLY A 295 4.98 30.37 -3.66
N GLY A 296 5.77 31.39 -3.96
CA GLY A 296 6.26 31.64 -5.33
C GLY A 296 7.13 30.56 -5.99
N THR A 297 7.45 29.44 -5.32
CA THR A 297 8.36 28.38 -5.80
C THR A 297 7.69 26.99 -5.87
N PRO A 298 8.09 26.13 -6.84
CA PRO A 298 7.71 24.71 -6.86
C PRO A 298 8.15 23.96 -5.59
N LEU A 299 7.40 22.92 -5.22
CA LEU A 299 7.78 22.01 -4.12
C LEU A 299 9.06 21.24 -4.49
N SER A 300 9.99 21.15 -3.54
CA SER A 300 11.18 20.30 -3.69
C SER A 300 10.81 18.82 -3.52
N SER A 301 11.71 17.92 -3.93
CA SER A 301 11.53 16.48 -3.70
C SER A 301 11.44 16.11 -2.22
N ILE A 302 12.05 16.91 -1.34
CA ILE A 302 11.96 16.75 0.11
C ILE A 302 10.58 17.18 0.61
N ASP A 303 10.02 18.26 0.07
CA ASP A 303 8.68 18.75 0.43
C ASP A 303 7.60 17.74 0.04
N THR A 304 7.68 17.18 -1.18
CA THR A 304 6.75 16.13 -1.63
C THR A 304 6.78 14.92 -0.70
N ARG A 305 7.97 14.44 -0.33
CA ARG A 305 8.13 13.33 0.63
C ARG A 305 7.60 13.67 2.02
N ALA A 306 7.78 14.92 2.48
CA ALA A 306 7.23 15.36 3.75
C ALA A 306 5.70 15.30 3.75
N ILE A 307 5.06 15.68 2.63
CA ILE A 307 3.61 15.60 2.48
C ILE A 307 3.14 14.13 2.43
N GLU A 308 3.84 13.25 1.71
CA GLU A 308 3.54 11.81 1.67
C GLU A 308 3.59 11.19 3.07
N HIS A 309 4.65 11.47 3.84
CA HIS A 309 4.75 11.00 5.22
C HIS A 309 3.69 11.61 6.13
N ALA A 310 3.35 12.89 5.95
CA ALA A 310 2.29 13.54 6.70
C ALA A 310 0.92 12.93 6.40
N ALA A 311 0.66 12.49 5.16
CA ALA A 311 -0.56 11.77 4.82
C ALA A 311 -0.68 10.46 5.63
N VAL A 312 0.40 9.69 5.74
CA VAL A 312 0.43 8.46 6.56
C VAL A 312 0.22 8.74 8.05
N VAL A 313 0.87 9.77 8.60
CA VAL A 313 0.70 10.11 10.02
C VAL A 313 -0.71 10.66 10.30
N THR A 314 -1.27 11.43 9.36
CA THR A 314 -2.64 11.95 9.46
C THR A 314 -3.66 10.82 9.41
N SER A 315 -3.47 9.82 8.55
CA SER A 315 -4.37 8.67 8.47
C SER A 315 -4.39 7.87 9.78
N LEU A 316 -3.22 7.68 10.41
CA LEU A 316 -3.10 7.03 11.71
C LEU A 316 -3.77 7.83 12.82
N GLU A 317 -3.62 9.15 12.84
CA GLU A 317 -4.25 10.01 13.85
C GLU A 317 -5.77 10.03 13.71
N ILE A 318 -6.29 10.07 12.47
CA ILE A 318 -7.73 9.93 12.19
C ILE A 318 -8.23 8.56 12.67
N LEU A 319 -7.50 7.48 12.42
CA LEU A 319 -7.85 6.14 12.90
C LEU A 319 -7.91 6.11 14.43
N ARG A 320 -6.89 6.64 15.12
CA ARG A 320 -6.84 6.71 16.58
C ARG A 320 -8.04 7.47 17.14
N SER A 321 -8.36 8.65 16.59
CA SER A 321 -9.52 9.43 16.99
C SER A 321 -10.83 8.65 16.80
N ARG A 322 -11.02 8.02 15.63
CA ARG A 322 -12.22 7.20 15.35
C ARG A 322 -12.36 6.05 16.34
N THR A 323 -11.27 5.33 16.65
CA THR A 323 -11.32 4.22 17.59
C THR A 323 -11.67 4.66 19.02
N ALA A 324 -11.20 5.84 19.43
CA ALA A 324 -11.54 6.42 20.74
C ALA A 324 -13.01 6.85 20.80
N ASP A 325 -13.50 7.52 19.76
CA ASP A 325 -14.89 7.94 19.64
C ASP A 325 -15.84 6.73 19.63
N GLU A 326 -15.52 5.69 18.86
CA GLU A 326 -16.30 4.45 18.80
C GLU A 326 -16.30 3.69 20.13
N ALA A 327 -15.17 3.63 20.84
CA ALA A 327 -15.09 3.02 22.16
C ALA A 327 -15.95 3.80 23.18
N ALA A 328 -15.91 5.13 23.15
CA ALA A 328 -16.78 5.96 23.97
C ALA A 328 -18.26 5.73 23.62
N TRP A 329 -18.63 5.67 22.34
CA TRP A 329 -20.01 5.39 21.92
C TRP A 329 -20.51 4.03 22.39
N ARG A 330 -19.67 2.99 22.34
CA ARG A 330 -20.04 1.66 22.88
C ARG A 330 -20.40 1.74 24.36
N LEU A 331 -19.61 2.46 25.16
CA LEU A 331 -19.90 2.65 26.59
C LEU A 331 -21.20 3.43 26.84
N HIS A 332 -21.48 4.47 26.05
CA HIS A 332 -22.77 5.19 26.12
C HIS A 332 -23.94 4.26 25.78
N GLY A 333 -23.78 3.44 24.73
CA GLY A 333 -24.76 2.44 24.31
C GLY A 333 -25.04 1.37 25.37
N GLU A 334 -24.01 0.89 26.06
CA GLU A 334 -24.17 -0.06 27.18
C GLU A 334 -24.98 0.53 28.33
N VAL A 335 -24.67 1.76 28.76
CA VAL A 335 -25.43 2.46 29.81
C VAL A 335 -26.89 2.64 29.39
N LEU A 336 -27.13 3.05 28.14
CA LEU A 336 -28.48 3.21 27.61
C LEU A 336 -29.23 1.87 27.54
N ASN A 337 -28.56 0.80 27.11
CA ASN A 337 -29.12 -0.53 27.03
C ASN A 337 -29.51 -1.07 28.42
N ASP A 338 -28.69 -0.80 29.44
CA ASP A 338 -28.98 -1.19 30.82
C ASP A 338 -30.16 -0.37 31.40
N LEU A 339 -30.23 0.94 31.11
CA LEU A 339 -31.34 1.81 31.51
C LEU A 339 -32.66 1.36 30.90
N VAL A 340 -32.65 1.11 29.59
CA VAL A 340 -33.84 0.73 28.83
C VAL A 340 -34.21 -0.72 29.06
N GLY A 341 -33.25 -1.61 29.28
CA GLY A 341 -33.47 -3.03 29.59
C GLY A 341 -34.17 -3.25 30.93
N GLY A 342 -33.97 -2.35 31.89
CA GLY A 342 -34.74 -2.31 33.14
C GLY A 342 -34.31 -3.34 34.19
N GLU A 343 -33.05 -3.80 34.19
CA GLU A 343 -32.54 -4.69 35.24
C GLU A 343 -32.35 -3.94 36.58
N PRO A 344 -33.12 -4.25 37.64
CA PRO A 344 -33.07 -3.48 38.88
C PRO A 344 -31.74 -3.60 39.65
N SER A 345 -31.03 -4.72 39.49
CA SER A 345 -29.72 -4.96 40.12
C SER A 345 -28.61 -4.08 39.55
N ALA A 346 -28.80 -3.50 38.37
CA ALA A 346 -27.79 -2.66 37.71
C ALA A 346 -27.92 -1.17 38.07
N LEU A 347 -28.95 -0.75 38.82
CA LEU A 347 -29.27 0.68 38.97
C LEU A 347 -28.10 1.52 39.52
N ALA A 348 -27.48 1.07 40.61
CA ALA A 348 -26.37 1.80 41.23
C ALA A 348 -25.13 1.88 40.32
N THR A 349 -24.84 0.80 39.59
CA THR A 349 -23.68 0.73 38.67
C THR A 349 -23.93 1.50 37.37
N VAL A 350 -25.17 1.61 36.93
CA VAL A 350 -25.57 2.38 35.74
C VAL A 350 -25.49 3.88 36.03
N VAL A 351 -25.98 4.35 37.18
CA VAL A 351 -25.90 5.77 37.57
C VAL A 351 -24.45 6.24 37.69
N GLU A 352 -23.59 5.45 38.34
CA GLU A 352 -22.16 5.77 38.47
C GLU A 352 -21.46 5.85 37.10
N ARG A 353 -21.75 4.90 36.19
CA ARG A 353 -21.20 4.89 34.82
C ARG A 353 -21.68 6.09 34.00
N ALA A 354 -22.98 6.42 34.07
CA ALA A 354 -23.55 7.57 33.39
C ALA A 354 -22.88 8.89 33.85
N GLN A 355 -22.72 9.06 35.16
CA GLN A 355 -22.09 10.24 35.74
C GLN A 355 -20.62 10.38 35.32
N ARG A 356 -19.87 9.27 35.25
CA ARG A 356 -18.48 9.26 34.73
C ARG A 356 -18.36 9.66 33.26
N LEU A 357 -19.42 9.44 32.48
CA LEU A 357 -19.53 9.84 31.07
C LEU A 357 -20.09 11.27 30.89
N GLY A 358 -20.41 11.95 32.00
CA GLY A 358 -20.93 13.31 32.03
C GLY A 358 -22.44 13.43 31.85
N HIS A 359 -23.19 12.32 32.01
CA HIS A 359 -24.65 12.32 31.94
C HIS A 359 -25.24 12.36 33.35
N ASP A 360 -26.08 13.35 33.61
CA ASP A 360 -26.78 13.51 34.87
C ASP A 360 -28.14 12.82 34.81
N LEU A 361 -28.28 11.65 35.42
CA LEU A 361 -29.54 10.91 35.49
C LEU A 361 -30.46 11.37 36.64
N THR A 362 -30.09 12.40 37.41
CA THR A 362 -30.89 12.91 38.54
C THR A 362 -31.98 13.89 38.11
N VAL A 363 -31.90 14.40 36.88
CA VAL A 363 -32.90 15.27 36.27
C VAL A 363 -33.93 14.47 35.47
N ASP A 364 -35.09 15.08 35.21
CA ASP A 364 -36.11 14.47 34.36
C ASP A 364 -35.65 14.46 32.89
N HIS A 365 -35.79 13.30 32.24
CA HIS A 365 -35.42 13.11 30.85
C HIS A 365 -36.63 12.92 29.96
N THR A 366 -36.61 13.57 28.80
CA THR A 366 -37.47 13.20 27.68
C THR A 366 -36.73 12.20 26.80
N MET A 367 -37.36 11.07 26.50
CA MET A 367 -36.84 10.07 25.58
C MET A 367 -37.35 10.36 24.17
N VAL A 368 -36.44 10.39 23.21
CA VAL A 368 -36.74 10.43 21.78
C VAL A 368 -36.24 9.12 21.17
N VAL A 369 -37.16 8.33 20.63
CA VAL A 369 -36.84 7.10 19.90
C VAL A 369 -37.05 7.37 18.42
N VAL A 370 -36.05 7.07 17.59
CA VAL A 370 -36.06 7.34 16.16
C VAL A 370 -35.86 6.03 15.39
N ALA A 371 -36.75 5.78 14.43
CA ALA A 371 -36.62 4.71 13.45
C ALA A 371 -36.22 5.29 12.08
N LEU A 372 -35.37 4.55 11.38
CA LEU A 372 -35.02 4.82 9.99
C LEU A 372 -35.93 4.00 9.05
N SER A 373 -36.45 4.66 8.03
CA SER A 373 -37.26 4.08 6.96
C SER A 373 -36.68 4.43 5.59
N ASP A 374 -37.09 3.71 4.55
CA ASP A 374 -36.62 3.88 3.16
C ASP A 374 -35.09 3.73 2.98
N VAL A 375 -34.45 2.94 3.85
CA VAL A 375 -33.02 2.62 3.76
C VAL A 375 -32.83 1.30 3.04
N ARG A 376 -31.83 1.24 2.14
CA ARG A 376 -31.45 -0.02 1.49
C ARG A 376 -30.83 -0.97 2.53
N PRO A 377 -31.07 -2.29 2.45
CA PRO A 377 -30.53 -3.25 3.41
C PRO A 377 -29.01 -3.12 3.64
N ASP A 378 -28.25 -2.89 2.57
CA ASP A 378 -26.78 -2.76 2.63
C ASP A 378 -26.31 -1.43 3.27
N ASP A 379 -27.20 -0.44 3.37
CA ASP A 379 -26.90 0.92 3.83
C ASP A 379 -27.34 1.18 5.29
N VAL A 380 -28.05 0.24 5.94
CA VAL A 380 -28.64 0.43 7.28
C VAL A 380 -27.58 0.77 8.33
N ASP A 381 -26.54 -0.07 8.43
CA ASP A 381 -25.45 0.14 9.39
C ASP A 381 -24.74 1.48 9.18
N LEU A 382 -24.51 1.86 7.92
CA LEU A 382 -23.87 3.12 7.57
C LEU A 382 -24.72 4.32 7.97
N CYS A 383 -26.02 4.29 7.66
CA CYS A 383 -26.97 5.35 8.03
C CYS A 383 -27.06 5.51 9.56
N GLN A 384 -27.13 4.39 10.29
CA GLN A 384 -27.15 4.41 11.77
C GLN A 384 -25.86 5.00 12.35
N GLN A 385 -24.69 4.57 11.87
CA GLN A 385 -23.41 5.10 12.32
C GLN A 385 -23.27 6.61 12.04
N GLN A 386 -23.71 7.08 10.87
CA GLN A 386 -23.73 8.50 10.53
C GLN A 386 -24.70 9.30 11.40
N ALA A 387 -25.87 8.73 11.72
CA ALA A 387 -26.86 9.37 12.58
C ALA A 387 -26.35 9.50 14.02
N VAL A 388 -25.78 8.43 14.59
CA VAL A 388 -25.16 8.47 15.94
C VAL A 388 -24.02 9.49 16.00
N ARG A 389 -23.16 9.54 14.98
CA ARG A 389 -22.09 10.55 14.88
C ARG A 389 -22.62 11.98 14.97
N ARG A 390 -23.68 12.28 14.22
CA ARG A 390 -24.30 13.62 14.19
C ARG A 390 -24.99 13.97 15.52
N ILE A 391 -25.69 13.02 16.12
CA ILE A 391 -26.30 13.20 17.45
C ILE A 391 -25.22 13.42 18.51
N HIS A 392 -24.15 12.62 18.51
CA HIS A 392 -23.09 12.75 19.50
C HIS A 392 -22.36 14.10 19.38
N ALA A 393 -22.09 14.55 18.14
CA ALA A 393 -21.51 15.87 17.90
C ALA A 393 -22.41 17.00 18.42
N TRP A 394 -23.74 16.89 18.21
CA TRP A 394 -24.70 17.83 18.74
C TRP A 394 -24.79 17.79 20.28
N ALA A 395 -24.90 16.59 20.86
CA ALA A 395 -25.04 16.36 22.30
C ALA A 395 -23.79 16.82 23.08
N GLY A 396 -22.60 16.71 22.49
CA GLY A 396 -21.35 17.18 23.10
C GLY A 396 -21.26 18.71 23.27
N ALA A 397 -22.12 19.48 22.59
CA ALA A 397 -22.21 20.93 22.72
C ALA A 397 -23.33 21.39 23.68
N GLN A 398 -24.08 20.46 24.29
CA GLN A 398 -25.19 20.76 25.19
C GLN A 398 -24.78 20.55 26.66
N GLU A 399 -25.31 21.40 27.54
CA GLU A 399 -25.26 21.22 28.99
C GLU A 399 -26.67 21.45 29.56
N PRO A 400 -27.26 20.48 30.30
CA PRO A 400 -26.74 19.15 30.63
C PRO A 400 -26.65 18.21 29.41
N LYS A 401 -25.73 17.23 29.44
CA LYS A 401 -25.35 16.42 28.27
C LYS A 401 -26.38 15.30 27.98
N PRO A 402 -27.04 15.29 26.79
CA PRO A 402 -27.94 14.20 26.39
C PRO A 402 -27.22 12.87 26.24
N LEU A 403 -27.83 11.76 26.69
CA LEU A 403 -27.32 10.40 26.49
C LEU A 403 -27.94 9.80 25.23
N SER A 404 -27.14 9.23 24.33
CA SER A 404 -27.64 8.62 23.08
C SER A 404 -26.98 7.30 22.76
N GLY A 405 -27.67 6.44 22.02
CA GLY A 405 -27.20 5.12 21.65
C GLY A 405 -28.18 4.39 20.71
N ILE A 406 -27.78 3.19 20.27
CA ILE A 406 -28.62 2.30 19.47
C ILE A 406 -29.15 1.18 20.38
N HIS A 407 -30.45 0.91 20.31
CA HIS A 407 -31.09 -0.18 21.02
C HIS A 407 -32.18 -0.83 20.13
N HIS A 408 -32.04 -2.13 19.85
CA HIS A 408 -32.88 -2.90 18.90
C HIS A 408 -33.11 -2.17 17.56
N ASP A 409 -32.02 -1.80 16.87
CA ASP A 409 -32.06 -1.13 15.55
C ASP A 409 -32.66 0.30 15.56
N ARG A 410 -32.90 0.85 16.74
CA ARG A 410 -33.47 2.20 16.93
C ARG A 410 -32.48 3.11 17.61
N ILE A 411 -32.50 4.37 17.20
CA ILE A 411 -31.68 5.40 17.83
C ILE A 411 -32.49 5.98 18.98
N VAL A 412 -31.93 5.90 20.18
CA VAL A 412 -32.55 6.40 21.42
C VAL A 412 -31.73 7.55 21.94
N VAL A 413 -32.39 8.66 22.26
CA VAL A 413 -31.77 9.86 22.84
C VAL A 413 -32.54 10.26 24.10
N LEU A 414 -31.85 10.34 25.23
CA LEU A 414 -32.35 10.83 26.50
C LEU A 414 -31.91 12.29 26.67
N ILE A 415 -32.88 13.18 26.74
CA ILE A 415 -32.67 14.62 26.70
C ILE A 415 -33.10 15.22 28.04
N PRO A 416 -32.18 15.83 28.81
CA PRO A 416 -32.52 16.50 30.07
C PRO A 416 -33.23 17.83 29.77
N ASP A 417 -34.53 17.91 30.11
CA ASP A 417 -35.41 19.09 29.99
C ASP A 417 -35.05 20.13 28.89
N MET A 418 -35.27 19.77 27.62
CA MET A 418 -35.12 20.68 26.48
C MET A 418 -36.46 20.92 25.78
N GLY A 419 -36.61 22.11 25.18
CA GLY A 419 -37.88 22.57 24.59
C GLY A 419 -38.48 21.65 23.51
N PRO A 420 -39.75 21.88 23.14
CA PRO A 420 -40.54 20.99 22.27
C PRO A 420 -39.92 20.74 20.89
N ASP A 421 -39.09 21.67 20.40
CA ASP A 421 -38.46 21.59 19.07
C ASP A 421 -37.23 20.64 19.04
N THR A 422 -36.71 20.22 20.20
CA THR A 422 -35.50 19.41 20.26
C THR A 422 -35.70 18.02 19.65
N ALA A 423 -36.89 17.42 19.81
CA ALA A 423 -37.20 16.13 19.20
C ALA A 423 -37.19 16.19 17.67
N GLU A 424 -37.76 17.24 17.09
CA GLU A 424 -37.74 17.49 15.64
C GLU A 424 -36.31 17.76 15.16
N HIS A 425 -35.50 18.44 15.95
CA HIS A 425 -34.07 18.62 15.65
C HIS A 425 -33.31 17.28 15.63
N VAL A 426 -33.50 16.43 16.64
CA VAL A 426 -32.89 15.09 16.71
C VAL A 426 -33.32 14.24 15.52
N ARG A 427 -34.61 14.25 15.14
CA ARG A 427 -35.11 13.55 13.95
C ARG A 427 -34.36 14.00 12.69
N ARG A 428 -34.23 15.31 12.46
CA ARG A 428 -33.49 15.85 11.30
C ARG A 428 -32.00 15.49 11.32
N LEU A 429 -31.38 15.39 12.50
CA LEU A 429 -29.99 14.93 12.61
C LEU A 429 -29.83 13.45 12.24
N VAL A 430 -30.85 12.63 12.48
CA VAL A 430 -30.86 11.21 12.11
C VAL A 430 -31.11 11.01 10.62
N ALA A 431 -32.03 11.77 10.01
CA ALA A 431 -32.31 11.73 8.58
C ALA A 431 -31.03 11.86 7.74
N SER A 432 -30.92 11.17 6.61
CA SER A 432 -29.76 11.29 5.71
C SER A 432 -30.20 11.47 4.26
N ASN A 433 -29.42 12.23 3.48
CA ASN A 433 -29.61 12.36 2.03
C ASN A 433 -28.67 11.44 1.24
N ARG A 434 -27.61 10.92 1.87
CA ARG A 434 -26.57 10.09 1.24
C ARG A 434 -25.97 9.11 2.28
N PRO A 435 -26.42 7.84 2.33
CA PRO A 435 -27.56 7.25 1.61
C PRO A 435 -28.89 7.93 2.02
N PRO A 436 -29.93 7.93 1.18
CA PRO A 436 -31.24 8.46 1.57
C PRO A 436 -31.82 7.62 2.71
N ALA A 437 -32.26 8.30 3.76
CA ALA A 437 -32.89 7.69 4.92
C ALA A 437 -33.92 8.65 5.52
N VAL A 438 -35.18 8.22 5.52
CA VAL A 438 -36.28 8.93 6.18
C VAL A 438 -36.26 8.57 7.66
N SER A 439 -36.60 9.52 8.53
CA SER A 439 -36.60 9.28 9.98
C SER A 439 -37.92 9.72 10.62
N THR A 440 -38.45 8.86 11.47
CA THR A 440 -39.67 9.09 12.25
C THR A 440 -39.30 9.03 13.72
N ALA A 441 -39.73 10.01 14.51
CA ALA A 441 -39.39 10.12 15.91
C ALA A 441 -40.64 10.03 16.80
N VAL A 442 -40.54 9.29 17.91
CA VAL A 442 -41.55 9.29 18.97
C VAL A 442 -40.95 9.82 20.26
N ILE A 443 -41.70 10.68 20.93
CA ILE A 443 -41.32 11.36 22.16
C ILE A 443 -42.08 10.73 23.32
N ALA A 444 -41.37 10.32 24.37
CA ALA A 444 -41.90 9.67 25.56
C ALA A 444 -41.23 10.20 26.83
N GLY A 445 -41.95 10.23 27.94
CA GLY A 445 -41.46 10.73 29.23
C GLY A 445 -42.46 11.68 29.90
N PRO A 446 -42.06 12.37 30.98
CA PRO A 446 -40.70 12.41 31.54
C PRO A 446 -40.28 11.07 32.18
N CYS A 447 -38.98 10.79 32.14
CA CYS A 447 -38.33 9.64 32.76
C CYS A 447 -37.47 10.13 33.93
N SER A 448 -37.72 9.60 35.14
CA SER A 448 -37.03 10.00 36.38
C SER A 448 -36.58 8.80 37.23
N ASP A 449 -36.96 7.58 36.84
CA ASP A 449 -36.54 6.33 37.48
C ASP A 449 -36.35 5.19 36.45
N LEU A 450 -35.67 4.11 36.84
CA LEU A 450 -35.39 2.98 35.94
C LEU A 450 -36.64 2.35 35.31
N PRO A 451 -37.74 2.10 36.05
CA PRO A 451 -38.98 1.62 35.45
C PRO A 451 -39.56 2.59 34.40
N SER A 452 -39.47 3.91 34.62
CA SER A 452 -39.96 4.92 33.68
C SER A 452 -39.18 4.91 32.37
N TYR A 453 -37.85 4.70 32.38
CA TYR A 453 -37.07 4.53 31.15
C TYR A 453 -37.50 3.30 30.35
N ASN A 454 -37.66 2.15 31.01
CA ASN A 454 -38.12 0.93 30.35
C ASN A 454 -39.54 1.09 29.76
N ARG A 455 -40.48 1.66 30.53
CA ARG A 455 -41.85 1.92 30.06
C ARG A 455 -41.88 2.92 28.91
N ALA A 456 -41.15 4.03 29.02
CA ALA A 456 -41.07 5.05 27.97
C ALA A 456 -40.54 4.46 26.67
N TYR A 457 -39.48 3.65 26.72
CA TYR A 457 -38.95 2.99 25.53
C TYR A 457 -39.94 2.01 24.91
N ARG A 458 -40.58 1.15 25.71
CA ARG A 458 -41.58 0.20 25.20
C ARG A 458 -42.76 0.93 24.54
N ALA A 459 -43.27 1.97 25.18
CA ALA A 459 -44.37 2.77 24.66
C ALA A 459 -43.99 3.49 23.35
N ALA A 460 -42.83 4.18 23.33
CA ALA A 460 -42.31 4.86 22.16
C ALA A 460 -42.03 3.89 21.01
N SER A 461 -41.51 2.72 21.34
CA SER A 461 -41.23 1.66 20.39
C SER A 461 -42.50 1.11 19.74
N GLY A 462 -43.50 0.74 20.53
CA GLY A 462 -44.77 0.27 19.99
C GLY A 462 -45.51 1.36 19.19
N ALA A 463 -45.34 2.63 19.56
CA ALA A 463 -45.84 3.76 18.77
C ALA A 463 -45.13 3.87 17.41
N LEU A 464 -43.80 3.74 17.36
CA LEU A 464 -43.05 3.74 16.10
C LEU A 464 -43.50 2.62 15.17
N ASP A 465 -43.66 1.40 15.68
CA ASP A 465 -44.14 0.27 14.90
C ASP A 465 -45.51 0.55 14.28
N MET A 466 -46.42 1.16 15.05
CA MET A 466 -47.73 1.54 14.53
C MET A 466 -47.69 2.69 13.53
N LEU A 467 -46.81 3.67 13.70
CA LEU A 467 -46.61 4.74 12.71
C LEU A 467 -46.11 4.15 11.38
N VAL A 468 -45.12 3.26 11.44
CA VAL A 468 -44.60 2.55 10.26
C VAL A 468 -45.69 1.72 9.58
N LEU A 469 -46.46 0.93 10.34
CA LEU A 469 -47.57 0.13 9.82
C LEU A 469 -48.68 0.97 9.17
N THR A 470 -48.90 2.19 9.65
CA THR A 470 -49.92 3.11 9.10
C THR A 470 -49.38 3.99 7.97
N GLY A 471 -48.13 3.81 7.55
CA GLY A 471 -47.48 4.59 6.48
C GLY A 471 -47.17 6.03 6.88
N ARG A 472 -47.14 6.32 8.19
CA ARG A 472 -46.76 7.62 8.74
C ARG A 472 -45.25 7.67 8.93
N ALA A 473 -44.59 8.51 8.15
CA ALA A 473 -43.15 8.70 8.17
C ALA A 473 -42.77 10.18 8.07
N ASP A 474 -41.49 10.50 8.33
CA ASP A 474 -40.93 11.85 8.24
C ASP A 474 -41.54 12.88 9.23
N GLU A 475 -41.98 12.41 10.40
CA GLU A 475 -42.59 13.26 11.43
C GLU A 475 -42.11 12.92 12.84
N SER A 476 -42.24 13.89 13.76
CA SER A 476 -42.05 13.70 15.20
C SER A 476 -43.39 13.72 15.92
N VAL A 477 -43.70 12.70 16.71
CA VAL A 477 -44.98 12.57 17.41
C VAL A 477 -44.76 12.34 18.90
N SER A 478 -45.47 13.07 19.76
CA SER A 478 -45.50 12.78 21.20
C SER A 478 -46.47 11.63 21.49
N LEU A 479 -46.14 10.78 22.46
CA LEU A 479 -47.06 9.74 22.95
C LEU A 479 -48.42 10.32 23.34
N ASP A 480 -48.44 11.49 23.98
CA ASP A 480 -49.69 12.18 24.35
C ASP A 480 -50.49 12.63 23.12
N GLY A 481 -49.80 12.91 22.01
CA GLY A 481 -50.39 13.26 20.72
C GLY A 481 -51.05 12.09 19.99
N LEU A 482 -50.85 10.84 20.42
CA LEU A 482 -51.45 9.64 19.82
C LEU A 482 -52.83 9.30 20.39
N GLY A 483 -53.32 10.05 21.38
CA GLY A 483 -54.64 9.84 21.98
C GLY A 483 -54.78 8.45 22.64
N LEU A 484 -55.86 7.73 22.33
CA LEU A 484 -56.15 6.40 22.91
C LEU A 484 -55.00 5.41 22.69
N VAL A 485 -54.37 5.44 21.51
CA VAL A 485 -53.22 4.60 21.20
C VAL A 485 -52.07 4.84 22.19
N GLY A 486 -51.75 6.11 22.44
CA GLY A 486 -50.70 6.50 23.38
C GLY A 486 -50.99 6.01 24.80
N LEU A 487 -52.24 6.16 25.27
CA LEU A 487 -52.66 5.67 26.59
C LEU A 487 -52.55 4.15 26.72
N LEU A 488 -52.95 3.41 25.68
CA LEU A 488 -52.87 1.94 25.68
C LEU A 488 -51.42 1.45 25.67
N LEU A 489 -50.52 2.16 24.98
CA LEU A 489 -49.07 1.87 24.94
C LEU A 489 -48.34 2.20 26.25
N GLN A 490 -48.98 2.89 27.19
CA GLN A 490 -48.43 3.15 28.52
C GLN A 490 -48.87 2.10 29.56
N LEU A 491 -49.75 1.16 29.19
CA LEU A 491 -50.23 0.11 30.09
C LEU A 491 -49.26 -1.08 30.12
N ASP A 492 -48.89 -1.52 31.33
CA ASP A 492 -47.96 -2.64 31.53
C ASP A 492 -48.60 -4.03 31.32
N ASP A 493 -49.95 -4.14 31.37
CA ASP A 493 -50.66 -5.42 31.28
C ASP A 493 -51.21 -5.70 29.86
N THR A 494 -50.31 -6.12 28.97
CA THR A 494 -50.68 -6.58 27.62
C THR A 494 -51.65 -7.77 27.64
N THR A 495 -51.68 -8.56 28.72
CA THR A 495 -52.55 -9.75 28.80
C THR A 495 -54.01 -9.35 28.96
N GLN A 496 -54.30 -8.31 29.74
CA GLN A 496 -55.65 -7.74 29.85
C GLN A 496 -56.11 -7.13 28.53
N LEU A 497 -55.22 -6.42 27.83
CA LEU A 497 -55.51 -5.85 26.52
C LEU A 497 -55.86 -6.94 25.51
N LEU A 498 -55.05 -8.00 25.41
CA LEU A 498 -55.33 -9.15 24.56
C LEU A 498 -56.66 -9.82 24.90
N ARG A 499 -56.92 -10.04 26.19
CA ARG A 499 -58.17 -10.67 26.65
C ARG A 499 -59.40 -9.84 26.26
N TYR A 500 -59.31 -8.52 26.35
CA TYR A 500 -60.36 -7.62 25.90
C TYR A 500 -60.56 -7.71 24.38
N ALA A 501 -59.49 -7.59 23.60
CA ALA A 501 -59.55 -7.69 22.15
C ALA A 501 -60.09 -9.06 21.68
N ASP A 502 -59.65 -10.16 22.30
CA ASP A 502 -60.11 -11.51 21.97
C ASP A 502 -61.56 -11.77 22.38
N ARG A 503 -62.05 -11.14 23.46
CA ARG A 503 -63.47 -11.22 23.83
C ARG A 503 -64.37 -10.63 22.74
N VAL A 504 -63.97 -9.51 22.14
CA VAL A 504 -64.76 -8.79 21.13
C VAL A 504 -64.52 -9.33 19.72
N LEU A 505 -63.26 -9.50 19.32
CA LEU A 505 -62.84 -9.85 17.96
C LEU A 505 -62.49 -11.32 17.77
N GLY A 506 -62.36 -12.10 18.85
CA GLY A 506 -62.01 -13.52 18.78
C GLY A 506 -62.95 -14.36 17.90
N PRO A 507 -64.29 -14.21 17.99
CA PRO A 507 -65.22 -14.92 17.10
C PRO A 507 -65.00 -14.61 15.62
N VAL A 508 -64.65 -13.36 15.29
CA VAL A 508 -64.37 -12.91 13.92
C VAL A 508 -63.04 -13.45 13.43
N ARG A 509 -61.98 -13.34 14.25
CA ARG A 509 -60.64 -13.90 13.96
C ARG A 509 -60.69 -15.42 13.75
N ALA A 510 -61.40 -16.13 14.61
CA ALA A 510 -61.58 -17.58 14.49
C ALA A 510 -62.31 -17.97 13.20
N HIS A 511 -63.30 -17.16 12.78
CA HIS A 511 -64.00 -17.37 11.52
C HIS A 511 -63.09 -17.13 10.31
N ASP A 512 -62.32 -16.04 10.32
CA ASP A 512 -61.33 -15.72 9.29
C ASP A 512 -60.33 -16.85 9.10
N VAL A 513 -59.76 -17.37 10.19
CA VAL A 513 -58.82 -18.52 10.16
C VAL A 513 -59.50 -19.80 9.64
N THR A 514 -60.71 -20.12 10.12
CA THR A 514 -61.38 -21.38 9.79
C THR A 514 -61.94 -21.40 8.36
N ARG A 515 -62.36 -20.24 7.84
CA ARG A 515 -63.04 -20.13 6.54
C ARG A 515 -62.21 -19.44 5.47
N GLY A 516 -61.02 -18.95 5.80
CA GLY A 516 -60.18 -18.18 4.88
C GLY A 516 -60.84 -16.87 4.43
N THR A 517 -61.51 -16.18 5.36
CA THR A 517 -62.16 -14.88 5.10
C THR A 517 -61.33 -13.71 5.62
N ASP A 518 -61.64 -12.49 5.16
CA ASP A 518 -60.95 -11.25 5.56
C ASP A 518 -61.93 -10.27 6.26
N LEU A 519 -62.68 -10.76 7.25
CA LEU A 519 -63.68 -9.95 7.97
C LEU A 519 -63.01 -8.87 8.83
N ILE A 520 -61.87 -9.16 9.47
CA ILE A 520 -61.08 -8.16 10.22
C ILE A 520 -60.59 -7.04 9.31
N LEU A 521 -60.04 -7.39 8.13
CA LEU A 521 -59.63 -6.39 7.13
C LEU A 521 -60.83 -5.57 6.68
N THR A 522 -61.97 -6.21 6.46
CA THR A 522 -63.22 -5.53 6.08
C THR A 522 -63.65 -4.52 7.14
N LEU A 523 -63.59 -4.87 8.43
CA LEU A 523 -63.85 -3.95 9.54
C LEU A 523 -62.92 -2.74 9.50
N ARG A 524 -61.60 -2.97 9.41
CA ARG A 524 -60.59 -1.89 9.36
C ARG A 524 -60.87 -0.92 8.21
N THR A 525 -61.09 -1.45 7.01
CA THR A 525 -61.35 -0.63 5.84
C THR A 525 -62.69 0.11 5.95
N HIS A 526 -63.67 -0.49 6.62
CA HIS A 526 -64.96 0.13 6.86
C HIS A 526 -64.87 1.33 7.81
N PHE A 527 -64.17 1.18 8.94
CA PHE A 527 -63.90 2.29 9.85
C PHE A 527 -63.06 3.39 9.17
N ALA A 528 -61.99 3.02 8.47
CA ALA A 528 -61.16 3.98 7.72
C ALA A 528 -61.93 4.69 6.60
N GLY A 529 -63.00 4.08 6.08
CA GLY A 529 -63.89 4.63 5.05
C GLY A 529 -65.08 5.41 5.60
N GLY A 530 -65.09 5.74 6.90
CA GLY A 530 -66.16 6.50 7.55
C GLY A 530 -67.46 5.72 7.73
N LEU A 531 -67.39 4.39 7.88
CA LEU A 531 -68.54 3.49 7.99
C LEU A 531 -69.46 3.50 6.74
N VAL A 532 -68.91 3.83 5.58
CA VAL A 532 -69.64 3.81 4.30
C VAL A 532 -69.31 2.55 3.50
N ALA A 533 -70.31 1.71 3.25
CA ALA A 533 -70.14 0.44 2.53
C ALA A 533 -69.60 0.62 1.11
N GLY A 534 -70.02 1.68 0.40
CA GLY A 534 -69.52 2.02 -0.94
C GLY A 534 -68.02 2.32 -0.95
N THR A 535 -67.55 3.21 -0.09
CA THR A 535 -66.13 3.54 0.08
C THR A 535 -65.30 2.32 0.44
N THR A 536 -65.84 1.46 1.31
CA THR A 536 -65.22 0.21 1.75
C THR A 536 -65.03 -0.76 0.57
N ALA A 537 -66.06 -0.90 -0.25
CA ALA A 537 -66.07 -1.78 -1.42
C ALA A 537 -65.01 -1.38 -2.45
N THR A 538 -64.91 -0.08 -2.72
CA THR A 538 -63.88 0.48 -3.61
C THR A 538 -62.48 0.20 -3.09
N ARG A 539 -62.20 0.46 -1.79
CA ARG A 539 -60.88 0.23 -1.18
C ARG A 539 -60.48 -1.25 -1.14
N LEU A 540 -61.44 -2.14 -0.89
CA LEU A 540 -61.21 -3.59 -0.88
C LEU A 540 -61.26 -4.23 -2.28
N HIS A 541 -61.56 -3.47 -3.34
CA HIS A 541 -61.74 -3.96 -4.70
C HIS A 541 -62.80 -5.09 -4.80
N VAL A 542 -63.91 -4.94 -4.08
CA VAL A 542 -65.05 -5.89 -4.06
C VAL A 542 -66.36 -5.19 -4.38
N HIS A 543 -67.42 -5.95 -4.67
CA HIS A 543 -68.75 -5.39 -4.87
C HIS A 543 -69.38 -4.92 -3.53
N PRO A 544 -70.14 -3.80 -3.49
CA PRO A 544 -70.80 -3.31 -2.26
C PRO A 544 -71.66 -4.34 -1.54
N ASN A 545 -72.35 -5.21 -2.29
CA ASN A 545 -73.14 -6.32 -1.73
C ASN A 545 -72.29 -7.29 -0.91
N THR A 546 -71.04 -7.54 -1.33
CA THR A 546 -70.10 -8.40 -0.62
C THR A 546 -69.69 -7.78 0.71
N VAL A 547 -69.46 -6.47 0.75
CA VAL A 547 -69.21 -5.74 2.00
C VAL A 547 -70.42 -5.86 2.92
N GLY A 548 -71.63 -5.61 2.43
CA GLY A 548 -72.86 -5.77 3.22
C GLY A 548 -73.06 -7.20 3.75
N GLN A 549 -72.70 -8.22 2.98
CA GLN A 549 -72.72 -9.61 3.44
C GLN A 549 -71.68 -9.87 4.54
N ARG A 550 -70.45 -9.37 4.38
CA ARG A 550 -69.38 -9.48 5.38
C ARG A 550 -69.74 -8.77 6.68
N LEU A 551 -70.31 -7.56 6.62
CA LEU A 551 -70.75 -6.80 7.80
C LEU A 551 -71.89 -7.52 8.54
N ARG A 552 -72.88 -8.08 7.82
CA ARG A 552 -73.91 -8.93 8.44
C ARG A 552 -73.32 -10.19 9.08
N ARG A 553 -72.28 -10.77 8.48
CA ARG A 553 -71.59 -11.92 9.05
C ARG A 553 -70.88 -11.54 10.35
N ILE A 554 -70.19 -10.41 10.37
CA ILE A 554 -69.54 -9.88 11.58
C ILE A 554 -70.58 -9.69 12.69
N HIS A 555 -71.71 -9.03 12.39
CA HIS A 555 -72.82 -8.88 13.34
C HIS A 555 -73.29 -10.23 13.91
N SER A 556 -73.44 -11.25 13.07
CA SER A 556 -73.84 -12.60 13.53
C SER A 556 -72.79 -13.29 14.41
N LEU A 557 -71.52 -12.90 14.33
CA LEU A 557 -70.40 -13.49 15.08
C LEU A 557 -70.13 -12.75 16.40
N THR A 558 -70.25 -11.42 16.40
CA THR A 558 -69.97 -10.58 17.57
C THR A 558 -71.23 -10.27 18.38
N GLY A 559 -72.41 -10.34 17.77
CA GLY A 559 -73.67 -9.84 18.34
C GLY A 559 -73.79 -8.32 18.33
N MET A 560 -72.84 -7.60 17.73
CA MET A 560 -72.74 -6.13 17.76
C MET A 560 -73.13 -5.51 16.42
N ASP A 561 -73.86 -4.41 16.45
CA ASP A 561 -74.35 -3.63 15.32
C ASP A 561 -73.56 -2.33 15.15
N LEU A 562 -72.84 -2.22 14.02
CA LEU A 562 -72.01 -1.06 13.68
C LEU A 562 -72.81 0.21 13.41
N THR A 563 -74.14 0.14 13.30
CA THR A 563 -75.00 1.33 13.21
C THR A 563 -75.25 1.97 14.58
N ARG A 564 -75.02 1.23 15.68
CA ARG A 564 -75.12 1.73 17.05
C ARG A 564 -73.76 2.32 17.48
N PRO A 565 -73.70 3.61 17.87
CA PRO A 565 -72.43 4.27 18.18
C PRO A 565 -71.61 3.58 19.28
N ASP A 566 -72.26 3.12 20.34
CA ASP A 566 -71.58 2.47 21.48
C ASP A 566 -70.91 1.15 21.06
N GLU A 567 -71.59 0.34 20.26
CA GLU A 567 -71.10 -0.96 19.77
C GLU A 567 -70.05 -0.80 18.66
N ALA A 568 -70.22 0.20 17.79
CA ALA A 568 -69.20 0.59 16.82
C ALA A 568 -67.92 1.06 17.52
N MET A 569 -68.05 1.85 18.60
CA MET A 569 -66.92 2.27 19.43
C MET A 569 -66.25 1.06 20.09
N GLU A 570 -67.03 0.12 20.65
CA GLU A 570 -66.48 -1.08 21.30
C GLU A 570 -65.62 -1.91 20.34
N ILE A 571 -66.10 -2.12 19.11
CA ILE A 571 -65.33 -2.80 18.05
C ILE A 571 -64.11 -1.99 17.64
N ALA A 572 -64.25 -0.67 17.46
CA ALA A 572 -63.13 0.21 17.09
C ALA A 572 -62.02 0.18 18.14
N VAL A 573 -62.38 0.27 19.43
CA VAL A 573 -61.43 0.14 20.54
C VAL A 573 -60.80 -1.24 20.55
N ALA A 574 -61.57 -2.32 20.33
CA ALA A 574 -61.02 -3.67 20.28
C ALA A 574 -60.02 -3.88 19.12
N LEU A 575 -60.24 -3.24 17.97
CA LEU A 575 -59.28 -3.23 16.85
C LEU A 575 -57.97 -2.54 17.27
N THR A 576 -58.07 -1.34 17.84
CA THR A 576 -56.92 -0.56 18.32
C THR A 576 -56.15 -1.28 19.42
N VAL A 577 -56.86 -1.85 20.41
CA VAL A 577 -56.26 -2.65 21.49
C VAL A 577 -55.57 -3.88 20.91
N GLY A 578 -56.16 -4.52 19.90
CA GLY A 578 -55.54 -5.64 19.20
C GLY A 578 -54.24 -5.26 18.49
N ASP A 579 -54.15 -4.06 17.91
CA ASP A 579 -52.94 -3.56 17.26
C ASP A 579 -51.83 -3.27 18.26
N VAL A 580 -52.16 -2.52 19.31
CA VAL A 580 -51.23 -2.22 20.42
C VAL A 580 -50.72 -3.51 21.05
N ALA A 581 -51.60 -4.47 21.30
CA ALA A 581 -51.20 -5.73 21.93
C ALA A 581 -50.31 -6.61 21.04
N ASN A 582 -50.47 -6.50 19.71
CA ASN A 582 -49.63 -7.22 18.76
C ASN A 582 -48.24 -6.55 18.60
N SER A 583 -48.15 -5.22 18.64
CA SER A 583 -46.85 -4.53 18.57
C SER A 583 -45.94 -4.91 19.76
N TYR A 584 -46.51 -5.15 20.95
CA TYR A 584 -45.75 -5.70 22.09
C TYR A 584 -45.22 -7.12 21.89
N ARG A 585 -45.84 -7.94 21.03
CA ARG A 585 -45.36 -9.30 20.73
C ARG A 585 -44.20 -9.29 19.75
N GLU A 586 -44.14 -8.29 18.87
CA GLU A 586 -43.07 -8.13 17.88
C GLU A 586 -41.84 -7.42 18.50
N ALA A 587 -42.05 -6.61 19.54
CA ALA A 587 -40.99 -5.91 20.29
C ALA A 587 -40.31 -6.77 21.39
N ARG A 588 -40.75 -8.00 21.62
CA ARG A 588 -40.17 -8.99 22.55
C ARG A 588 -39.54 -10.13 21.78
#